data_AF-A0AAE1NSG9-F1
#
_entry.id   AF-A0AAE1NSG9-F1
#
_cell.length_a   1.000
_cell.length_b   1.000
_cell.length_c   1.000
_cell.angle_alpha   90.00
_cell.angle_beta   90.00
_cell.angle_gamma   90.00
#
_symmetry.space_group_name_H-M   'P 1'
#
loop_
_entity.id
_entity.type
_entity.pdbx_description
1 polymer ?
#
loop_
_entity_poly.entity_id
_entity_poly.type
_entity_poly.pdbx_seq_one_letter_code
_entity_poly.pdbx_strand_id
1 'polypeptide(L)'
;MTGRPQPKVTWWHEGALLDDLSDGEKSEEVVANTLTLPNLSRQHLYRVITCRATNSNLTQPLHTSITIDMSCEYRTIIKQLLNMN
;
A
#
# COMPACT_ATOMS: atom_id res chain seq x y z
N MET A 1 -3.76 -16.82 -17.11
CA MET A 1 -4.92 -16.09 -17.72
C MET A 1 -4.84 -14.64 -17.32
N THR A 2 -4.71 -13.73 -18.29
CA THR A 2 -4.48 -12.30 -18.07
C THR A 2 -5.68 -11.47 -18.51
N GLY A 3 -5.87 -10.30 -17.88
CA GLY A 3 -6.86 -9.33 -18.35
C GLY A 3 -6.49 -8.80 -19.73
N ARG A 4 -7.46 -8.77 -20.66
CA ARG A 4 -7.31 -8.13 -21.97
C ARG A 4 -8.43 -7.08 -22.16
N PRO A 5 -8.09 -5.80 -22.39
CA PRO A 5 -6.74 -5.23 -22.36
C PRO A 5 -6.10 -5.36 -20.97
N GLN A 6 -4.78 -5.21 -20.91
CA GLN A 6 -4.01 -5.35 -19.69
C GLN A 6 -4.47 -4.35 -18.62
N PRO A 7 -4.64 -4.76 -17.35
CA PRO A 7 -5.08 -3.84 -16.31
C PRO A 7 -3.96 -2.88 -15.91
N LYS A 8 -4.33 -1.63 -15.61
CA LYS A 8 -3.49 -0.68 -14.87
C LYS A 8 -3.74 -0.83 -13.37
N VAL A 9 -2.67 -0.88 -12.57
CA VAL A 9 -2.73 -0.96 -11.11
C VAL A 9 -2.39 0.41 -10.51
N THR A 10 -3.22 0.90 -9.60
CA THR A 10 -3.12 2.23 -8.99
C THR A 10 -3.43 2.18 -7.49
N TRP A 11 -2.86 3.10 -6.72
CA TRP A 11 -3.04 3.21 -5.27
C TRP A 11 -3.82 4.46 -4.89
N TRP A 12 -4.73 4.31 -3.93
CA TRP A 12 -5.68 5.35 -3.54
C TRP A 12 -5.84 5.42 -2.02
N HIS A 13 -6.16 6.60 -1.51
CA HIS A 13 -6.60 6.82 -0.13
C HIS A 13 -7.72 7.87 -0.13
N GLU A 14 -8.87 7.54 0.46
CA GLU A 14 -10.04 8.45 0.53
C GLU A 14 -10.47 9.03 -0.84
N GLY A 15 -10.28 8.24 -1.91
CA GLY A 15 -10.59 8.68 -3.27
C GLY A 15 -9.54 9.59 -3.91
N ALA A 16 -8.47 9.96 -3.21
CA ALA A 16 -7.30 10.61 -3.78
C ALA A 16 -6.32 9.58 -4.34
N LEU A 17 -5.77 9.85 -5.53
CA LEU A 17 -4.74 9.04 -6.16
C LEU A 17 -3.41 9.27 -5.43
N LEU A 18 -2.78 8.19 -4.97
CA LEU A 18 -1.46 8.21 -4.34
C LEU A 18 -0.34 7.86 -5.33
N ASP A 19 -0.59 6.87 -6.17
CA ASP A 19 0.39 6.38 -7.15
C ASP A 19 -0.33 5.71 -8.33
N ASP A 20 0.08 6.06 -9.54
CA ASP A 20 -0.39 5.44 -10.78
C ASP A 20 0.73 4.98 -11.71
N LEU A 21 1.97 5.03 -11.25
CA LEU A 21 3.13 4.55 -11.99
C LEU A 21 3.19 3.03 -11.84
N SER A 22 2.97 2.32 -12.94
CA SER A 22 3.18 0.87 -12.94
C SER A 22 4.66 0.57 -12.89
N ASP A 23 5.04 -0.46 -12.13
CA ASP A 23 6.40 -1.01 -12.11
C ASP A 23 6.78 -1.70 -13.45
N GLY A 24 5.87 -1.70 -14.42
CA GLY A 24 5.94 -2.49 -15.65
C GLY A 24 5.33 -3.88 -15.48
N GLU A 25 5.40 -4.66 -16.55
CA GLU A 25 5.09 -6.09 -16.52
C GLU A 25 6.15 -6.82 -15.70
N LYS A 26 5.76 -7.41 -14.56
CA LYS A 26 6.63 -8.36 -13.85
C LYS A 26 6.78 -9.66 -14.65
N SER A 27 5.80 -9.98 -15.49
CA SER A 27 5.81 -11.00 -16.54
C SER A 27 4.68 -10.72 -17.53
N GLU A 28 4.61 -11.47 -18.65
CA GLU A 28 3.45 -11.43 -19.56
C GLU A 28 2.11 -11.61 -18.83
N GLU A 29 2.14 -12.23 -17.64
CA GLU A 29 0.94 -12.49 -16.85
C GLU A 29 0.68 -11.58 -15.66
N VAL A 30 1.65 -10.78 -15.24
CA VAL A 30 1.59 -10.06 -13.97
C VAL A 30 1.95 -8.60 -14.16
N VAL A 31 1.00 -7.72 -13.80
CA VAL A 31 1.23 -6.27 -13.67
C VAL A 31 1.34 -5.93 -12.20
N ALA A 32 2.25 -5.02 -11.86
CA ALA A 32 2.42 -4.54 -10.50
C ALA A 32 2.57 -3.01 -10.44
N ASN A 33 2.29 -2.49 -9.26
CA ASN A 33 2.60 -1.14 -8.84
C ASN A 33 2.99 -1.20 -7.35
N THR A 34 4.20 -0.78 -7.01
CA THR A 34 4.72 -0.81 -5.65
C THR A 34 4.63 0.57 -5.01
N LEU A 35 3.66 0.77 -4.12
CA LEU A 35 3.51 2.03 -3.38
C LEU A 35 4.65 2.21 -2.36
N THR A 36 5.43 3.28 -2.51
CA THR A 36 6.45 3.69 -1.55
C THR A 36 6.01 4.92 -0.75
N LEU A 37 5.93 4.80 0.58
CA LEU A 37 5.51 5.89 1.49
C LEU A 37 6.70 6.32 2.38
N PRO A 38 7.50 7.33 2.00
CA PRO A 38 8.77 7.62 2.67
C PRO A 38 8.62 8.24 4.06
N ASN A 39 7.59 9.05 4.30
CA ASN A 39 7.44 9.86 5.52
C ASN A 39 6.16 9.51 6.27
N LEU A 40 6.05 8.27 6.74
CA LEU A 40 4.95 7.87 7.62
C LEU A 40 5.09 8.56 8.98
N SER A 41 3.96 9.03 9.49
CA SER A 41 3.84 9.70 10.79
C SER A 41 2.54 9.24 11.46
N ARG A 42 2.38 9.50 12.76
CA ARG A 42 1.23 9.03 13.54
C ARG A 42 -0.14 9.40 12.97
N GLN A 43 -0.26 10.50 12.23
CA GLN A 43 -1.49 10.90 11.54
C GLN A 43 -1.93 9.93 10.42
N HIS A 44 -1.05 9.01 10.02
CA HIS A 44 -1.34 7.96 9.04
C HIS A 44 -1.84 6.67 9.68
N LEU A 45 -1.94 6.62 11.03
CA LEU A 45 -2.40 5.44 11.75
C LEU A 45 -3.84 5.14 11.35
N TYR A 46 -4.11 3.88 11.02
CA TYR A 46 -5.38 3.38 10.53
C TYR A 46 -5.84 3.98 9.19
N ARG A 47 -4.95 4.65 8.44
CA ARG A 47 -5.28 5.00 7.05
C ARG A 47 -5.49 3.72 6.24
N VAL A 48 -6.63 3.67 5.56
CA VAL A 48 -6.94 2.63 4.60
C VAL A 48 -6.41 3.04 3.25
N ILE A 49 -5.58 2.19 2.67
CA ILE A 49 -5.01 2.35 1.34
C ILE A 49 -5.62 1.28 0.45
N THR A 50 -6.13 1.69 -0.71
CA THR A 50 -6.79 0.81 -1.67
C THR A 50 -5.95 0.67 -2.93
N CYS A 51 -5.64 -0.57 -3.29
CA CYS A 51 -5.13 -0.92 -4.61
C CYS A 51 -6.32 -1.12 -5.55
N ARG A 52 -6.28 -0.54 -6.75
CA ARG A 52 -7.29 -0.68 -7.81
C ARG A 52 -6.64 -1.20 -9.09
N ALA A 53 -7.21 -2.26 -9.64
CA ALA A 53 -6.88 -2.82 -10.95
C ALA A 53 -8.01 -2.52 -11.94
N THR A 54 -7.70 -1.76 -12.99
CA THR A 54 -8.68 -1.34 -14.01
C THR A 54 -8.19 -1.77 -15.38
N ASN A 55 -8.96 -2.62 -16.08
CA ASN A 55 -8.69 -3.00 -17.47
C ASN A 55 -9.49 -2.15 -18.48
N SER A 56 -10.71 -1.72 -18.13
CA SER A 56 -11.56 -0.94 -19.03
C SER A 56 -12.49 -0.01 -18.25
N ASN A 57 -13.14 0.92 -18.96
CA ASN A 57 -14.16 1.80 -18.40
C ASN A 57 -15.57 1.18 -18.39
N LEU A 58 -15.70 -0.12 -18.69
CA LEU A 58 -16.98 -0.81 -18.81
C LEU A 58 -17.42 -1.47 -17.48
N THR A 59 -16.47 -1.77 -16.62
CA THR A 59 -16.69 -2.48 -15.35
C THR A 59 -16.07 -1.72 -14.20
N GLN A 60 -16.61 -1.92 -13.00
CA GLN A 60 -15.98 -1.38 -11.81
C GLN A 60 -14.58 -2.00 -11.62
N PRO A 61 -13.57 -1.21 -11.21
CA PRO A 61 -12.24 -1.73 -10.92
C PRO A 61 -12.29 -2.78 -9.82
N LEU A 62 -11.53 -3.86 -10.00
CA LEU A 62 -11.23 -4.76 -8.90
C LEU A 62 -10.38 -3.99 -7.89
N HIS A 63 -10.69 -4.13 -6.61
CA HIS A 63 -9.95 -3.44 -5.57
C HIS A 63 -9.76 -4.29 -4.32
N THR A 64 -8.69 -4.01 -3.61
CA THR A 64 -8.39 -4.56 -2.29
C THR A 64 -7.78 -3.47 -1.43
N SER A 65 -7.95 -3.56 -0.12
CA SER A 65 -7.52 -2.53 0.81
C SER A 65 -6.61 -3.10 1.90
N ILE A 66 -5.64 -2.30 2.30
CA ILE A 66 -4.78 -2.54 3.47
C ILE A 66 -4.96 -1.40 4.45
N THR A 67 -4.71 -1.66 5.73
CA THR A 67 -4.74 -0.64 6.78
C THR A 67 -3.33 -0.45 7.32
N ILE A 68 -2.87 0.80 7.38
CA ILE A 68 -1.61 1.11 8.05
C ILE A 68 -1.81 0.94 9.56
N ASP A 69 -1.13 -0.01 10.16
CA ASP A 69 -1.00 -0.15 11.61
C ASP A 69 0.42 0.23 12.02
N MET A 70 0.55 1.18 12.96
CA MET A 70 1.83 1.70 13.41
C MET A 70 1.92 1.63 14.93
N SER A 71 2.92 0.92 15.41
CA SER A 71 3.32 0.91 16.81
C SER A 71 4.55 1.81 17.02
N CYS A 72 4.63 2.42 18.20
CA CYS A 72 5.83 3.08 18.67
C CYS A 72 6.23 2.40 19.98
N GLU A 73 7.26 1.56 19.93
CA GLU A 73 7.79 0.94 21.14
C GLU A 73 8.68 1.95 21.87
N TYR A 74 8.21 2.41 23.03
CA TYR A 74 9.06 3.15 23.95
C TYR A 74 10.07 2.16 24.55
N ARG A 75 11.35 2.30 24.16
CA ARG A 75 12.43 1.71 24.95
C ARG A 75 12.59 2.57 26.19
N THR A 76 11.98 2.15 27.29
CA THR A 76 12.21 2.78 28.59
C THR A 76 13.67 2.54 28.97
N ILE A 77 14.43 3.61 29.23
CA ILE A 77 15.80 3.52 29.77
C ILE A 77 15.82 2.64 31.04
N ILE A 78 14.71 2.61 31.80
CA ILE A 78 14.54 1.78 33.00
C ILE A 78 14.57 0.26 32.67
N LYS A 79 14.11 -0.19 31.49
CA LYS A 79 14.22 -1.62 31.09
C LYS A 79 15.68 -2.03 30.84
N GLN A 80 16.53 -1.11 30.38
CA GLN A 80 17.98 -1.37 30.28
C GLN A 80 18.61 -1.42 31.68
N LEU A 81 18.21 -0.54 32.61
CA LEU A 81 18.73 -0.55 33.98
C LEU A 81 18.26 -1.76 34.81
N LEU A 82 17.02 -2.24 34.62
CA LEU A 82 16.51 -3.44 35.30
C LEU A 82 17.10 -4.75 34.75
N ASN A 83 17.66 -4.74 33.53
CA ASN A 83 18.39 -5.87 32.94
C ASN A 83 19.91 -5.82 33.23
N MET A 84 20.37 -4.87 34.05
CA MET A 84 21.77 -4.78 34.51
C MET A 84 21.95 -5.22 35.98
N ASN A 85 20.97 -5.90 36.57
CA ASN A 85 21.09 -6.55 37.89
C ASN A 85 20.89 -8.05 37.78
#